data_AF-Q6R7V8-F1
#
_entry.id   AF-Q6R7V8-F1
#
_cell.length_a   1.000
_cell.length_b   1.000
_cell.length_c   1.000
_cell.angle_alpha   90.00
_cell.angle_beta   90.00
_cell.angle_gamma   90.00
#
_symmetry.space_group_name_H-M   'P 1'
#
loop_
_entity.id
_entity.type
_entity.pdbx_description
1 polymer ?
#
loop_
_entity_poly.entity_id
_entity_poly.type
_entity_poly.pdbx_seq_one_letter_code
_entity_poly.pdbx_strand_id
1 'polypeptide(L)' 'ELLSDSSNASCITWEGTNGEFKMTDPDEVARRWGERKSKPNM' A
#
# COMPACT_ATOMS: atom_id res chain seq x y z
N GLU A 1 4.36 -5.06 5.14
CA GLU A 1 5.46 -4.96 4.16
C GLU A 1 5.01 -4.45 2.78
N LEU A 2 3.83 -3.81 2.64
CA LEU A 2 3.45 -3.24 1.33
C LEU A 2 4.39 -2.09 0.94
N LEU A 3 4.68 -1.23 1.91
CA LEU A 3 5.65 -0.14 1.79
C LEU A 3 7.13 -0.60 1.75
N SER A 4 7.42 -1.86 2.12
CA SER A 4 8.79 -2.41 2.07
C SER A 4 9.15 -2.95 0.68
N ASP A 5 8.14 -3.25 -0.14
CA ASP A 5 8.32 -3.87 -1.45
C ASP A 5 8.23 -2.78 -2.53
N SER A 6 9.34 -2.54 -3.21
CA SER A 6 9.45 -1.54 -4.27
C SER A 6 8.51 -1.81 -5.45
N SER A 7 7.98 -3.03 -5.60
CA SER A 7 6.97 -3.37 -6.61
C SER A 7 5.62 -2.71 -6.31
N ASN A 8 5.35 -2.34 -5.06
CA ASN A 8 4.15 -1.59 -4.68
C ASN A 8 4.33 -0.09 -4.81
N ALA A 9 5.51 0.42 -5.18
CA ALA A 9 5.76 1.86 -5.31
C ALA A 9 4.84 2.57 -6.32
N SER A 10 4.20 1.80 -7.21
CA SER A 10 3.17 2.26 -8.13
C SER A 10 1.86 2.66 -7.44
N CYS A 11 1.47 1.99 -6.35
CA CYS A 11 0.25 2.28 -5.60
C CYS A 11 0.51 2.90 -4.21
N ILE A 12 1.63 2.54 -3.56
CA ILE A 12 2.06 3.05 -2.26
C ILE A 12 3.59 3.04 -2.11
N THR A 13 4.17 4.20 -1.79
CA THR A 13 5.62 4.37 -1.61
C THR A 13 5.94 5.24 -0.39
N TRP A 14 7.08 5.01 0.25
CA TRP A 14 7.60 5.97 1.23
C TRP A 14 7.98 7.28 0.52
N GLU A 15 7.57 8.43 1.08
CA GLU A 15 7.91 9.77 0.60
C GLU A 15 8.35 10.59 1.80
N GLY A 16 9.48 11.30 1.73
CA GLY A 16 9.94 12.17 2.82
C GLY A 16 10.74 11.46 3.93
N THR A 17 11.01 12.20 5.01
CA THR A 17 11.80 11.74 6.16
C THR A 17 10.87 11.44 7.32
N ASN A 18 10.89 10.19 7.79
CA ASN A 18 10.28 9.72 9.04
C ASN A 18 8.82 9.21 8.94
N GLY A 19 8.59 8.20 8.12
CA GLY A 19 7.31 7.48 8.11
C GLY A 19 6.20 8.16 7.30
N GLU A 20 6.53 9.20 6.54
CA GLU A 20 5.63 9.71 5.50
C GLU A 20 5.63 8.75 4.31
N PHE A 21 4.43 8.49 3.82
CA PHE A 21 4.25 7.70 2.62
C PHE A 21 3.17 8.34 1.78
N LYS A 22 3.29 8.11 0.48
CA LYS A 22 2.34 8.53 -0.51
C LYS A 22 1.58 7.33 -1.02
N MET A 23 0.26 7.41 -0.90
CA MET A 23 -0.65 6.56 -1.64
C MET A 23 -0.97 7.23 -2.97
N THR A 24 -0.51 6.60 -4.04
CA THR A 24 -0.87 7.01 -5.40
C THR A 24 -2.22 6.42 -5.79
N ASP A 25 -2.50 5.18 -5.36
CA ASP A 25 -3.72 4.46 -5.70
C ASP A 25 -4.33 3.80 -4.45
N PRO A 26 -5.25 4.48 -3.76
CA PRO A 26 -5.81 4.00 -2.50
C PRO A 26 -6.68 2.75 -2.67
N ASP A 27 -7.38 2.60 -3.81
CA ASP A 27 -8.22 1.44 -4.12
C ASP A 27 -7.37 0.16 -4.29
N GLU A 28 -6.28 0.22 -5.06
CA GLU A 28 -5.36 -0.92 -5.23
C GLU A 28 -4.69 -1.30 -3.91
N VAL A 29 -4.35 -0.31 -3.06
CA VAL A 29 -3.79 -0.62 -1.74
C VAL A 29 -4.84 -1.24 -0.82
N ALA A 30 -6.07 -0.74 -0.82
CA ALA A 30 -7.18 -1.31 -0.05
C ALA A 30 -7.45 -2.76 -0.49
N ARG A 31 -7.47 -3.02 -1.80
CA ARG A 31 -7.61 -4.35 -2.37
C ARG A 31 -6.48 -5.28 -1.93
N ARG A 32 -5.21 -4.89 -2.16
CA ARG A 32 -4.05 -5.71 -1.74
C ARG A 32 -4.00 -5.91 -0.24
N TRP A 33 -4.39 -4.91 0.55
CA TRP A 33 -4.50 -5.02 1.99
C TRP A 33 -5.62 -6.01 2.39
N GLY A 34 -6.78 -5.94 1.74
CA GLY A 34 -7.93 -6.83 1.93
C GLY A 34 -7.60 -8.27 1.57
N GLU A 35 -7.02 -8.51 0.40
CA GLU A 35 -6.54 -9.83 -0.05
C GLU A 35 -5.52 -10.40 0.94
N ARG A 36 -4.56 -9.57 1.40
CA ARG A 36 -3.49 -10.02 2.31
C ARG A 36 -3.96 -10.22 3.75
N LYS A 37 -4.95 -9.46 4.22
CA LYS A 37 -5.59 -9.64 5.53
C LYS A 37 -6.72 -10.67 5.52
N SER A 38 -7.01 -11.29 4.37
CA SER A 38 -8.14 -12.22 4.19
C SER A 38 -9.46 -11.60 4.67
N LYS A 39 -9.70 -10.34 4.29
CA LYS A 39 -10.97 -9.63 4.47
C LYS A 39 -11.68 -9.57 3.12
N PRO A 40 -12.52 -10.55 2.77
CA PRO A 40 -13.16 -10.64 1.46
C PRO A 40 -14.24 -9.58 1.18
N ASN A 41 -14.47 -8.63 2.08
CA ASN A 41 -15.51 -7.60 1.98
C ASN A 41 -14.95 -6.17 2.08
N MET A 42 -13.67 -5.96 1.77
CA MET A 42 -13.07 -4.62 1.66
C MET A 42 -13.07 -4.18 0.21
#